data_AF-A0A2Z6QYR1-F1
#
_entry.id   AF-A0A2Z6QYR1-F1
#
_cell.length_a   1.000
_cell.length_b   1.000
_cell.length_c   1.000
_cell.angle_alpha   90.00
_cell.angle_beta   90.00
_cell.angle_gamma   90.00
#
_symmetry.space_group_name_H-M   'P 1'
#
loop_
_entity.id
_entity.type
_entity.pdbx_description
1 polymer ?
#
loop_
_entity_poly.entity_id
_entity_poly.type
_entity_poly.pdbx_seq_one_letter_code
_entity_poly.pdbx_strand_id
1 'polypeptide(L)'
;MWNDVDKVNIEKLRSLNQPVAKILAIHTGGNEAKKASFDVAKGLEPQLLLAKRARVMLTANLWTKEGLVNGSMGTVHDIMFKNQGPSSLPAAVFVKFDAYEGSTITSTEGDNVVPIVPIKRSWEGKSGTICSRQQVPLCLAWQ
;
A
#
# COMPACT_ATOMS: atom_id res chain seq x y z
N MET A 1 3.75 -19.93 -8.82
CA MET A 1 2.63 -19.03 -9.15
C MET A 1 2.65 -17.75 -8.32
N TRP A 2 2.52 -17.74 -6.98
CA TRP A 2 2.72 -16.52 -6.16
C TRP A 2 4.19 -16.06 -6.06
N ASN A 3 5.12 -17.02 -5.87
CA ASN A 3 6.57 -16.74 -5.85
C ASN A 3 7.11 -16.12 -7.14
N ASP A 4 6.40 -16.28 -8.26
CA ASP A 4 6.83 -15.76 -9.56
C ASP A 4 6.36 -14.31 -9.72
N VAL A 5 5.16 -13.97 -9.24
CA VAL A 5 4.64 -12.60 -9.21
C VAL A 5 5.47 -11.70 -8.32
N ASP A 6 5.85 -12.18 -7.12
CA ASP A 6 6.70 -11.40 -6.21
C ASP A 6 8.08 -11.13 -6.82
N LYS A 7 8.69 -12.12 -7.49
CA LYS A 7 9.97 -11.94 -8.18
C LYS A 7 9.86 -10.91 -9.29
N VAL A 8 8.86 -11.04 -10.15
CA VAL A 8 8.60 -10.08 -11.24
C VAL A 8 8.39 -8.68 -10.67
N ASN A 9 7.57 -8.54 -9.63
CA ASN A 9 7.33 -7.26 -8.97
C ASN A 9 8.62 -6.64 -8.42
N ILE A 10 9.50 -7.43 -7.79
CA ILE A 10 10.77 -6.95 -7.25
C ILE A 10 11.75 -6.58 -8.38
N GLU A 11 11.81 -7.36 -9.45
CA GLU A 11 12.64 -7.05 -10.61
C GLU A 11 12.19 -5.78 -11.31
N LYS A 12 10.88 -5.61 -11.52
CA LYS A 12 10.28 -4.40 -12.08
C LYS A 12 10.51 -3.20 -11.19
N LEU A 13 10.30 -3.33 -9.88
CA LEU A 13 10.60 -2.27 -8.91
C LEU A 13 12.07 -1.85 -8.97
N ARG A 14 13.00 -2.82 -9.02
CA ARG A 14 14.44 -2.55 -9.16
C ARG A 14 14.77 -1.83 -10.46
N SER A 15 14.10 -2.21 -11.56
CA SER A 15 14.32 -1.63 -12.89
C SER A 15 13.93 -0.15 -12.99
N LEU A 16 13.13 0.38 -12.05
CA LEU A 16 12.78 1.80 -12.01
C LEU A 16 13.99 2.69 -11.73
N ASN A 17 15.06 2.15 -11.15
CA ASN A 17 16.25 2.89 -10.72
C ASN A 17 15.90 4.09 -9.83
N GLN A 18 14.99 3.86 -8.87
CA GLN A 18 14.53 4.83 -7.87
C GLN A 18 14.86 4.32 -6.47
N PRO A 19 15.04 5.22 -5.47
CA PRO A 19 15.09 4.81 -4.08
C PRO A 19 13.83 4.04 -3.67
N VAL A 20 14.03 2.88 -3.04
CA VAL A 20 12.93 2.02 -2.56
C VAL A 20 12.70 2.27 -1.08
N ALA A 21 11.51 2.75 -0.74
CA ALA A 21 11.02 2.84 0.62
C ALA A 21 10.55 1.46 1.11
N LYS A 22 11.23 0.93 2.12
CA LYS A 22 10.77 -0.24 2.87
C LYS A 22 9.90 0.23 4.03
N ILE A 23 8.59 0.02 3.95
CA ILE A 23 7.60 0.49 4.93
C ILE A 23 7.13 -0.70 5.77
N LEU A 24 7.31 -0.64 7.10
CA LEU A 24 6.86 -1.69 8.02
C LEU A 24 5.50 -1.35 8.60
N ALA A 25 4.62 -2.35 8.67
CA ALA A 25 3.32 -2.18 9.30
C ALA A 25 3.45 -2.06 10.83
N ILE A 26 2.47 -1.41 11.44
CA ILE A 26 2.32 -1.36 12.90
C ILE A 26 1.33 -2.45 13.32
N HIS A 27 1.67 -3.23 14.34
CA HIS A 27 0.87 -4.38 14.78
C HIS A 27 0.48 -4.29 16.25
N THR A 28 -0.71 -4.79 16.59
CA THR A 28 -1.12 -5.13 17.98
C THR A 28 -1.51 -6.60 18.03
N GLY A 29 -1.34 -7.27 19.18
CA GLY A 29 -1.58 -8.72 19.30
C GLY A 29 -0.33 -9.60 19.13
N GLY A 30 0.87 -9.00 19.29
CA GLY A 30 2.13 -9.75 19.36
C GLY A 30 2.54 -10.42 18.04
N ASN A 31 3.17 -11.59 18.17
CA ASN A 31 3.71 -12.35 17.02
C ASN A 31 2.63 -12.87 16.08
N GLU A 32 1.44 -13.13 16.60
CA GLU A 32 0.30 -13.58 15.80
C GLU A 32 -0.08 -12.53 14.75
N ALA A 33 -0.17 -11.26 15.15
CA ALA A 33 -0.47 -10.17 14.23
C ALA A 33 0.64 -9.89 13.20
N LYS A 34 1.90 -10.02 13.63
CA LYS A 34 3.08 -9.85 12.76
C LYS A 34 3.14 -10.92 11.67
N LYS A 35 2.76 -12.16 11.99
CA LYS A 35 2.83 -13.32 11.07
C LYS A 35 1.55 -13.55 10.26
N ALA A 36 0.47 -12.80 10.53
CA ALA A 36 -0.76 -12.93 9.77
C ALA A 36 -0.54 -12.69 8.27
N SER A 37 -1.21 -13.46 7.42
CA SER A 37 -1.15 -13.27 5.97
C SER A 37 -1.83 -11.98 5.54
N PHE A 38 -1.61 -11.59 4.29
CA PHE A 38 -2.33 -10.49 3.63
C PHE A 38 -3.86 -10.64 3.75
N ASP A 39 -4.39 -11.83 3.50
CA ASP A 39 -5.83 -12.11 3.55
C ASP A 39 -6.39 -11.99 4.96
N VAL A 40 -5.70 -12.57 5.96
CA VAL A 40 -6.10 -12.47 7.38
C VAL A 40 -6.09 -11.01 7.83
N ALA A 41 -5.10 -10.25 7.37
CA ALA A 41 -4.99 -8.81 7.63
C ALA A 41 -5.89 -7.95 6.72
N LYS A 42 -6.83 -8.56 5.98
CA LYS A 42 -7.83 -7.89 5.14
C LYS A 42 -7.21 -6.96 4.10
N GLY A 43 -6.20 -7.46 3.40
CA GLY A 43 -5.55 -6.78 2.29
C GLY A 43 -4.40 -5.85 2.68
N LEU A 44 -3.85 -5.97 3.89
CA LEU A 44 -2.73 -5.13 4.34
C LEU A 44 -1.44 -5.93 4.41
N GLU A 45 -0.40 -5.50 3.69
CA GLU A 45 0.92 -6.11 3.74
C GLU A 45 1.62 -5.89 5.10
N PRO A 46 2.34 -6.88 5.65
CA PRO A 46 3.16 -6.67 6.84
C PRO A 46 4.39 -5.80 6.54
N GLN A 47 4.88 -5.87 5.30
CA GLN A 47 5.96 -5.06 4.77
C GLN A 47 5.61 -4.65 3.35
N LEU A 48 5.69 -3.36 3.07
CA LEU A 48 5.42 -2.81 1.75
C LEU A 48 6.71 -2.18 1.19
N LEU A 49 7.05 -2.53 -0.05
CA LEU A 49 8.14 -1.91 -0.80
C LEU A 49 7.53 -0.99 -1.85
N LEU A 50 7.86 0.30 -1.81
CA LEU A 50 7.39 1.28 -2.80
C LEU A 50 8.53 2.13 -3.31
N ALA A 51 8.39 2.61 -4.53
CA ALA A 51 9.22 3.65 -5.10
C ALA A 51 8.35 4.59 -5.93
N LYS A 52 8.84 5.81 -6.21
CA LYS A 52 8.21 6.64 -7.26
C LYS A 52 8.16 5.84 -8.56
N ARG A 53 7.07 6.00 -9.32
CA ARG A 53 6.76 5.27 -10.56
C ARG A 53 6.44 3.78 -10.37
N ALA A 54 6.35 3.29 -9.13
CA ALA A 54 5.94 1.91 -8.87
C ALA A 54 4.50 1.68 -9.30
N ARG A 55 4.25 0.54 -9.95
CA ARG A 55 2.92 0.11 -10.31
C ARG A 55 2.27 -0.55 -9.10
N VAL A 56 1.08 -0.08 -8.74
CA VAL A 56 0.38 -0.53 -7.55
C VAL A 56 -1.08 -0.82 -7.82
N MET A 57 -1.66 -1.65 -6.96
CA MET A 57 -3.08 -1.92 -6.90
C MET A 57 -3.61 -1.56 -5.50
N LEU A 58 -4.76 -0.89 -5.45
CA LEU A 58 -5.48 -0.62 -4.22
C LEU A 58 -6.07 -1.93 -3.68
N THR A 59 -5.86 -2.22 -2.40
CA THR A 59 -6.27 -3.49 -1.79
C THR A 59 -7.50 -3.36 -0.88
N ALA A 60 -8.12 -2.18 -0.87
CA ALA A 60 -9.28 -1.88 -0.04
C ALA A 60 -10.27 -0.98 -0.78
N ASN A 61 -11.55 -1.16 -0.48
CA ASN A 61 -12.57 -0.20 -0.89
C ASN A 61 -12.44 1.06 -0.02
N LEU A 62 -12.04 2.18 -0.62
CA LEU A 62 -11.90 3.45 0.07
C LEU A 62 -13.08 4.38 -0.26
N TRP A 63 -13.50 4.42 -1.52
CA TRP A 63 -14.62 5.24 -1.97
C TRP A 63 -15.31 4.60 -3.18
N THR A 64 -16.20 3.64 -2.89
CA THR A 64 -16.88 2.85 -3.93
C THR A 64 -17.69 3.70 -4.89
N LYS A 65 -18.37 4.74 -4.38
CA LYS A 65 -19.19 5.66 -5.20
C LYS A 65 -18.39 6.40 -6.27
N GLU A 66 -17.12 6.70 -6.01
CA GLU A 66 -16.25 7.42 -6.93
C GLU A 66 -15.30 6.48 -7.71
N GLY A 67 -15.36 5.17 -7.47
CA GLY A 67 -14.53 4.19 -8.18
C GLY A 67 -13.15 3.90 -7.56
N LEU A 68 -12.87 4.34 -6.32
CA LEU A 68 -11.68 3.90 -5.56
C LEU A 68 -11.99 2.61 -4.80
N VAL A 69 -11.85 1.50 -5.51
CA VAL A 69 -12.21 0.16 -5.04
C VAL A 69 -11.00 -0.75 -4.97
N ASN A 70 -11.13 -1.86 -4.24
CA ASN A 70 -10.13 -2.94 -4.30
C ASN A 70 -9.97 -3.40 -5.76
N GLY A 71 -8.73 -3.46 -6.23
CA GLY A 71 -8.40 -3.75 -7.62
C GLY A 71 -8.11 -2.51 -8.47
N SER A 72 -8.40 -1.29 -8.00
CA SER A 72 -8.07 -0.07 -8.74
C SER A 72 -6.55 0.05 -8.91
N MET A 73 -6.11 0.10 -10.16
CA MET A 73 -4.70 0.14 -10.50
C MET A 73 -4.20 1.58 -10.65
N GLY A 74 -2.97 1.83 -10.22
CA GLY A 74 -2.35 3.14 -10.31
C GLY A 74 -0.83 3.11 -10.29
N THR A 75 -0.25 4.30 -10.38
CA THR A 75 1.20 4.51 -10.35
C THR A 75 1.54 5.45 -9.22
N VAL A 76 2.51 5.08 -8.39
CA VAL A 76 3.01 5.93 -7.31
C VAL A 76 3.63 7.18 -7.91
N HIS A 77 3.05 8.34 -7.63
CA HIS A 77 3.61 9.64 -7.99
C HIS A 77 4.64 10.07 -6.95
N ASP A 78 4.29 10.04 -5.66
CA ASP A 78 5.21 10.42 -4.59
C ASP A 78 4.88 9.75 -3.25
N ILE A 79 5.82 9.76 -2.31
CA ILE A 79 5.68 9.18 -0.98
C ILE A 79 6.06 10.24 0.06
N MET A 80 5.05 10.72 0.81
CA MET A 80 5.28 11.75 1.81
C MET A 80 5.36 11.13 3.20
N PHE A 81 6.50 11.31 3.83
CA PHE A 81 6.73 11.03 5.24
C PHE A 81 6.56 12.32 6.06
N LYS A 82 6.19 12.20 7.35
CA LYS A 82 6.17 13.36 8.26
C LYS A 82 7.59 13.65 8.75
N ASN A 83 7.91 13.18 9.95
CA ASN A 83 9.18 13.45 10.62
C ASN A 83 10.16 12.27 10.54
N GLN A 84 9.65 11.06 10.29
CA GLN A 84 10.45 9.84 10.20
C GLN A 84 10.38 9.30 8.78
N GLY A 85 11.53 8.97 8.17
CA GLY A 85 11.58 8.30 6.88
C GLY A 85 11.25 6.81 6.98
N PRO A 86 11.49 6.03 5.91
CA PRO A 86 11.48 4.59 5.98
C PRO A 86 12.38 4.10 7.13
N SER A 87 11.97 3.13 7.95
CA SER A 87 10.89 2.17 7.70
C SER A 87 9.53 2.48 8.31
N SER A 88 9.27 3.72 8.74
CA SER A 88 8.00 4.13 9.33
C SER A 88 6.86 4.19 8.30
N LEU A 89 5.61 4.33 8.76
CA LEU A 89 4.47 4.57 7.88
C LEU A 89 4.53 5.99 7.29
N PRO A 90 4.29 6.17 5.98
CA PRO A 90 4.16 7.50 5.40
C PRO A 90 2.90 8.21 5.90
N ALA A 91 2.87 9.55 5.80
CA ALA A 91 1.63 10.30 5.93
C ALA A 91 0.63 9.95 4.83
N ALA A 92 1.13 9.88 3.59
CA ALA A 92 0.35 9.48 2.43
C ALA A 92 1.28 8.97 1.32
N VAL A 93 0.77 8.05 0.51
CA VAL A 93 1.31 7.69 -0.80
C VAL A 93 0.42 8.34 -1.84
N PHE A 94 0.98 9.21 -2.69
CA PHE A 94 0.23 9.84 -3.77
C PHE A 94 0.23 8.92 -4.98
N VAL A 95 -0.96 8.54 -5.44
CA VAL A 95 -1.13 7.60 -6.54
C VAL A 95 -1.93 8.27 -7.66
N LYS A 96 -1.40 8.19 -8.89
CA LYS A 96 -2.15 8.48 -10.11
C LYS A 96 -2.85 7.19 -10.55
N PHE A 97 -4.15 7.11 -10.32
CA PHE A 97 -4.95 5.96 -10.75
C PHE A 97 -5.31 6.05 -12.23
N ASP A 98 -5.33 4.91 -12.91
CA ASP A 98 -5.44 4.88 -14.37
C ASP A 98 -6.79 5.33 -14.92
N ALA A 99 -7.86 4.95 -14.22
CA ALA A 99 -9.25 5.15 -14.65
C ALA A 99 -10.08 5.87 -13.58
N TYR A 100 -9.42 6.66 -12.72
CA TYR A 100 -10.12 7.42 -11.69
C TYR A 100 -10.37 8.86 -12.15
N GLU A 101 -11.65 9.20 -12.29
CA GLU A 101 -12.11 10.54 -12.71
C GLU A 101 -12.75 11.34 -11.56
N GLY A 102 -12.75 10.77 -10.34
CA GLY A 102 -13.28 11.44 -9.17
C GLY A 102 -12.36 12.55 -8.63
N SER A 103 -12.61 12.96 -7.39
CA SER A 103 -11.89 14.06 -6.76
C SER A 103 -10.40 13.75 -6.53
N THR A 104 -9.52 14.58 -7.08
CA THR A 104 -8.06 14.50 -6.92
C THR A 104 -7.48 15.77 -6.33
N ILE A 105 -6.22 15.71 -5.91
CA ILE A 105 -5.40 16.91 -5.73
C ILE A 105 -4.45 17.04 -6.92
N THR A 106 -4.05 18.28 -7.22
CA THR A 106 -3.04 18.56 -8.25
C THR A 106 -1.67 18.61 -7.59
N SER A 107 -0.72 17.81 -8.08
CA SER A 107 0.66 17.84 -7.63
C SER A 107 1.34 19.15 -8.05
N THR A 108 2.52 19.44 -7.50
CA THR A 108 3.35 20.59 -7.95
C THR A 108 3.78 20.47 -9.41
N GLU A 109 3.72 19.27 -9.99
CA GLU A 109 4.05 18.98 -11.38
C GLU A 109 2.81 19.05 -12.30
N GLY A 110 1.63 19.37 -11.75
CA GLY A 110 0.37 19.48 -12.48
C GLY A 110 -0.39 18.16 -12.66
N ASP A 111 0.07 17.07 -12.05
CA ASP A 111 -0.57 15.75 -12.14
C ASP A 111 -1.72 15.59 -11.15
N ASN A 112 -2.82 14.98 -11.60
CA ASN A 112 -3.92 14.60 -10.74
C ASN A 112 -3.58 13.31 -9.98
N VAL A 113 -3.55 13.40 -8.66
CA VAL A 113 -3.19 12.30 -7.77
C VAL A 113 -4.16 12.17 -6.60
N VAL A 114 -4.24 10.97 -6.05
CA VAL A 114 -5.04 10.66 -4.86
C VAL A 114 -4.11 10.32 -3.71
N PRO A 115 -4.23 10.98 -2.54
CA PRO A 115 -3.49 10.61 -1.34
C PRO A 115 -4.07 9.33 -0.72
N ILE A 116 -3.27 8.27 -0.68
CA ILE A 116 -3.61 7.01 -0.01
C ILE A 116 -2.92 6.97 1.35
N VAL A 117 -3.72 7.01 2.41
CA VAL A 117 -3.24 7.03 3.80
C VAL A 117 -3.23 5.64 4.43
N PRO A 118 -2.38 5.38 5.44
CA PRO A 118 -2.44 4.13 6.18
C PRO A 118 -3.80 3.91 6.82
N ILE A 119 -4.36 2.69 6.68
CA ILE A 119 -5.58 2.26 7.34
C ILE A 119 -5.27 1.16 8.36
N LYS A 120 -6.15 0.99 9.35
CA LYS A 120 -6.04 -0.06 10.37
C LYS A 120 -7.11 -1.12 10.16
N ARG A 121 -6.72 -2.39 10.18
CA ARG A 121 -7.63 -3.54 10.16
C ARG A 121 -7.41 -4.39 11.40
N SER A 122 -8.50 -4.90 11.96
CA SER A 122 -8.49 -5.79 13.13
C SER A 122 -9.20 -7.11 12.83
N TRP A 123 -8.75 -8.16 13.53
CA TRP A 123 -9.30 -9.51 13.49
C TRP A 123 -9.02 -10.21 14.81
N GLU A 124 -9.76 -11.29 15.07
CA GLU A 124 -9.52 -12.18 16.21
C GLU A 124 -8.47 -13.24 15.81
N GLY A 125 -7.42 -13.36 16.62
CA GLY A 125 -6.41 -14.40 16.46
C GLY A 125 -6.93 -15.78 16.86
N LYS A 126 -6.23 -16.83 16.42
CA LYS A 126 -6.42 -18.22 16.84
C LYS A 126 -6.34 -18.41 18.35
N SER A 127 -5.59 -17.55 19.04
CA SER A 127 -5.48 -17.54 20.51
C SER A 127 -6.61 -16.78 21.21
N GLY A 128 -7.58 -16.22 20.47
CA GLY A 128 -8.58 -15.28 20.98
C GLY A 128 -8.06 -13.85 21.18
N THR A 129 -6.76 -13.61 20.91
CA THR A 129 -6.17 -12.27 21.02
C THR A 129 -6.66 -11.36 19.90
N ILE A 130 -7.15 -10.17 20.24
CA ILE A 130 -7.49 -9.15 19.25
C ILE A 130 -6.21 -8.61 18.59
N CYS A 131 -6.06 -8.93 17.32
CA CYS A 131 -4.94 -8.54 16.49
C CYS A 131 -5.29 -7.34 15.61
N SER A 132 -4.29 -6.52 15.28
CA SER A 132 -4.47 -5.50 14.24
C SER A 132 -3.20 -5.26 13.44
N ARG A 133 -3.39 -4.71 12.24
CA ARG A 133 -2.34 -4.23 11.34
C ARG A 133 -2.74 -2.86 10.82
N GLN A 134 -1.79 -1.93 10.87
CA GLN A 134 -1.90 -0.62 10.22
C GLN A 134 -0.84 -0.53 9.12
N GLN A 135 -1.30 -0.27 7.90
CA GLN A 135 -0.46 -0.15 6.70
C GLN A 135 -1.20 0.63 5.61
N VAL A 136 -0.48 1.15 4.62
CA VAL A 136 -1.06 1.67 3.38
C VAL A 136 -1.74 0.53 2.60
N PRO A 137 -3.02 0.66 2.17
CA PRO A 137 -3.75 -0.40 1.46
C PRO A 137 -3.35 -0.51 -0.02
N LEU A 138 -2.07 -0.74 -0.29
CA LEU A 138 -1.50 -0.91 -1.62
C LEU A 138 -0.66 -2.18 -1.66
N CYS A 139 -0.56 -2.79 -2.84
CA CYS A 139 0.44 -3.81 -3.16
C CYS A 139 1.09 -3.50 -4.50
N LEU A 140 2.30 -4.03 -4.73
CA LEU A 140 2.96 -3.95 -6.03
C LEU A 140 2.19 -4.82 -7.03
N ALA A 141 1.96 -4.29 -8.23
CA ALA A 141 1.09 -4.95 -9.20
C ALA A 141 1.56 -4.71 -10.64
N TRP A 142 2.72 -5.27 -10.98
CA TRP A 142 3.12 -5.39 -12.38
C TRP A 142 2.54 -6.69 -12.95
N GLN A 143 1.81 -6.55 -14.05
CA GLN A 143 1.35 -7.67 -14.88
C GLN A 143 2.47 -8.19 -15.77
#